data_AF-A0A0H4CG26-F1
#
_entry.id   AF-A0A0H4CG26-F1
#
_cell.length_a   1.000
_cell.length_b   1.000
_cell.length_c   1.000
_cell.angle_alpha   90.00
_cell.angle_beta   90.00
_cell.angle_gamma   90.00
#
_symmetry.space_group_name_H-M   'P 1'
#
loop_
_entity.id
_entity.type
_entity.pdbx_description
1 polymer ?
#
loop_
_entity_poly.entity_id
_entity_poly.type
_entity_poly.pdbx_seq_one_letter_code
_entity_poly.pdbx_strand_id
1 'polypeptide(L)' 'MERYWTIGDCWLGCGRTGVQVLWLGPIQWDGWTAPFMACAPCLDRLLAQARAHWLRGLRVTTAS' A
#
# COMPACT_ATOMS: atom_id res chain seq x y z
N MET A 1 2.83 10.56 12.54
CA MET A 1 1.65 10.27 11.72
C MET A 1 1.08 8.97 12.22
N GLU A 2 0.06 9.03 13.07
CA GLU A 2 -0.60 7.82 13.59
C GLU A 2 -1.23 7.06 12.42
N ARG A 3 -0.92 5.77 12.34
CA ARG A 3 -1.55 4.87 11.38
C ARG A 3 -2.92 4.50 11.95
N TYR A 4 -3.98 5.11 11.44
CA TYR A 4 -5.33 4.80 11.88
C TYR A 4 -5.82 3.52 11.21
N TRP A 5 -5.86 2.43 11.99
CA TRP A 5 -6.46 1.17 11.58
C TRP A 5 -7.97 1.22 11.85
N THR A 6 -8.77 0.81 10.87
CA THR A 6 -10.23 0.71 10.99
C THR A 6 -10.71 -0.65 10.49
N ILE A 7 -11.95 -1.04 10.81
CA ILE A 7 -12.58 -2.21 10.21
C ILE A 7 -13.15 -1.83 8.85
N GLY A 8 -12.85 -2.62 7.83
CA GLY A 8 -13.33 -2.39 6.47
C GLY A 8 -12.84 -3.45 5.49
N ASP A 9 -12.83 -3.06 4.21
CA ASP A 9 -12.51 -3.97 3.10
C ASP A 9 -11.10 -3.72 2.59
N CYS A 10 -10.36 -4.78 2.26
CA CYS A 10 -9.01 -4.68 1.71
C CYS A 10 -9.01 -4.65 0.18
N TRP A 11 -8.53 -3.55 -0.39
CA TRP A 11 -8.62 -3.26 -1.83
C TRP A 11 -7.39 -3.74 -2.62
N LEU A 12 -6.28 -4.09 -1.95
CA LEU A 12 -5.02 -4.57 -2.57
C LEU A 12 -5.09 -5.98 -3.21
N GLY A 13 -6.28 -6.54 -3.42
CA GLY A 13 -6.49 -7.77 -4.18
C GLY A 13 -6.83 -9.02 -3.37
N CYS A 14 -6.73 -9.02 -2.04
CA CYS A 14 -7.25 -10.15 -1.25
C CYS A 14 -8.77 -10.11 -1.06
N GLY A 15 -9.40 -8.95 -1.27
CA GLY A 15 -10.87 -8.78 -1.25
C GLY A 15 -11.55 -9.07 0.09
N ARG A 16 -10.80 -9.31 1.17
CA ARG A 16 -11.37 -9.61 2.48
C ARG A 16 -12.14 -8.42 3.02
N THR A 17 -13.31 -8.69 3.56
CA THR A 17 -14.22 -7.72 4.18
C THR A 17 -14.22 -7.87 5.70
N GLY A 18 -14.57 -6.80 6.43
CA GLY A 18 -14.67 -6.83 7.90
C GLY A 18 -13.34 -7.08 8.62
N VAL A 19 -12.21 -6.72 8.00
CA VAL A 19 -10.87 -6.90 8.58
C VAL A 19 -10.27 -5.55 8.98
N GLN A 20 -9.26 -5.58 9.85
CA GLN A 20 -8.47 -4.37 10.13
C GLN A 20 -7.72 -3.95 8.87
N VAL A 21 -7.94 -2.70 8.47
CA VAL A 21 -7.35 -2.05 7.30
C VAL A 21 -6.74 -0.71 7.66
N LEU A 22 -5.64 -0.38 7.00
CA LEU A 22 -4.96 0.89 7.06
C LEU A 22 -5.32 1.73 5.82
N TRP A 23 -5.56 3.02 6.03
CA TRP A 23 -5.65 3.99 4.93
C TRP A 23 -4.26 4.28 4.36
N LEU A 24 -4.08 4.04 3.06
CA LEU A 24 -2.80 4.23 2.37
C LEU A 24 -2.71 5.58 1.64
N GLY A 25 -3.85 6.19 1.34
CA GLY A 25 -3.93 7.39 0.52
C GLY A 25 -5.23 7.44 -0.26
N PRO A 26 -5.51 8.57 -0.95
CA PRO A 26 -6.54 8.60 -1.97
C PRO A 26 -6.05 7.86 -3.23
N ILE A 27 -6.91 7.05 -3.84
CA ILE A 27 -6.75 6.63 -5.23
C ILE A 27 -7.52 7.60 -6.12
N GLN A 28 -6.88 8.04 -7.21
CA GLN A 28 -7.51 8.87 -8.24
C GLN A 28 -7.60 8.08 -9.53
N TRP A 29 -8.79 8.00 -10.12
CA TRP A 29 -9.02 7.32 -11.38
C TRP A 29 -10.13 8.01 -12.16
N ASP A 30 -9.89 8.44 -13.40
CA ASP A 30 -10.87 9.10 -14.27
C ASP A 30 -11.70 10.22 -13.61
N GLY A 31 -11.06 11.04 -12.77
CA GLY A 31 -11.72 12.14 -12.03
C GLY A 31 -12.42 11.71 -10.73
N TRP A 32 -12.47 10.42 -10.42
CA TRP A 32 -12.99 9.91 -9.16
C TRP A 32 -11.90 9.83 -8.11
N THR A 33 -12.26 10.10 -6.86
CA THR A 33 -11.39 9.88 -5.68
C THR A 33 -12.05 8.92 -4.72
N ALA A 34 -11.29 7.96 -4.21
CA ALA A 34 -11.73 7.02 -3.19
C ALA A 34 -10.61 6.72 -2.18
N PRO A 35 -10.92 6.31 -0.93
CA PRO A 35 -9.90 5.89 0.03
C PRO A 35 -9.30 4.55 -0.37
N PHE A 36 -7.98 4.42 -0.33
CA PHE A 36 -7.30 3.17 -0.64
C PHE A 36 -6.92 2.42 0.62
N MET A 37 -7.63 1.32 0.91
CA MET A 37 -7.54 0.59 2.17
C MET A 37 -6.83 -0.76 2.03
N ALA A 38 -6.00 -1.13 3.00
CA ALA A 38 -5.22 -2.36 2.97
C ALA A 38 -5.13 -3.06 4.32
N CYS A 39 -5.37 -4.38 4.35
CA CYS A 39 -5.07 -5.19 5.52
C CYS A 39 -3.56 -5.42 5.69
N ALA A 40 -3.11 -5.72 6.91
CA ALA A 40 -1.69 -5.87 7.23
C ALA A 40 -0.92 -6.84 6.30
N PRO A 41 -1.40 -8.07 6.01
CA PRO A 41 -0.66 -8.98 5.13
C PRO A 41 -0.50 -8.47 3.69
N CYS A 42 -1.47 -7.70 3.18
CA CYS A 42 -1.36 -7.10 1.85
C CYS A 42 -0.43 -5.90 1.85
N LEU A 43 -0.47 -5.08 2.90
CA LEU A 43 0.43 -3.95 3.07
C LEU A 43 1.89 -4.42 3.14
N ASP A 44 2.19 -5.50 3.89
CA ASP A 44 3.54 -6.04 3.99
C ASP A 44 4.11 -6.46 2.63
N ARG A 45 3.28 -7.09 1.78
CA ARG A 45 3.67 -7.46 0.41
C ARG A 45 3.98 -6.24 -0.44
N LEU A 46 3.15 -5.20 -0.37
CA LEU A 46 3.36 -3.95 -1.10
C LEU A 46 4.65 -3.25 -0.65
N LEU A 47 4.90 -3.18 0.65
CA LEU A 47 6.11 -2.59 1.20
C LEU A 47 7.37 -3.38 0.82
N ALA A 48 7.29 -4.71 0.75
CA ALA A 48 8.38 -5.54 0.26
C ALA A 48 8.71 -5.23 -1.22
N GLN A 49 7.70 -5.05 -2.07
CA GLN A 49 7.90 -4.65 -3.47
C GLN A 49 8.51 -3.25 -3.59
N ALA A 50 7.99 -2.27 -2.84
CA ALA A 50 8.51 -0.91 -2.82
C ALA A 50 9.99 -0.88 -2.36
N ARG A 51 10.31 -1.61 -1.29
CA ARG A 51 11.68 -1.77 -0.79
C ARG A 51 12.59 -2.38 -1.85
N ALA A 52 12.15 -3.46 -2.50
CA ALA A 52 12.94 -4.11 -3.56
C ALA A 52 13.18 -3.17 -4.75
N HIS A 53 12.17 -2.37 -5.14
CA HIS A 53 12.31 -1.36 -6.19
C HIS A 53 13.35 -0.29 -5.82
N TRP A 54 13.27 0.25 -4.61
CA TRP A 54 14.21 1.27 -4.14
C TRP A 54 15.65 0.76 -4.04
N LEU A 55 15.85 -0.45 -3.52
CA LEU A 55 17.18 -1.08 -3.46
C LEU A 55 17.78 -1.32 -4.84
N ARG A 56 16.97 -1.61 -5.87
CA ARG A 56 17.47 -1.71 -7.25
C ARG A 56 17.96 -0.37 -7.77
N GLY A 57 17.27 0.73 -7.46
CA GLY A 57 17.70 2.08 -7.84
C GLY A 57 19.03 2.50 -7.20
N LEU A 58 19.21 2.22 -5.91
CA LEU A 58 20.48 2.52 -5.21
C LEU A 58 21.71 1.86 -5.84
N ARG A 59 21.57 0.62 -6.32
CA ARG A 59 22.67 -0.12 -6.94
C ARG A 59 23.15 0.50 -8.25
N VAL A 60 22.28 1.24 -8.94
CA VAL A 60 22.62 1.96 -10.18
C VAL A 60 23.43 3.21 -9.86
N THR A 61 23.15 3.89 -8.75
CA THR A 61 23.79 5.16 -8.39
C THR A 61 25.21 5.01 -7.83
N THR A 62 25.54 3.89 -7.19
CA THR A 62 26.87 3.64 -6.61
C THR A 62 27.90 3.08 -7.58
N ALA A 63 27.53 2.87 -8.85
CA ALA A 63 28.40 2.32 -9.89
C ALA A 63 29.05 3.38 -10.82
N SER A 64 29.00 4.66 -10.43
CA SER A 64 29.56 5.79 -11.17
C SER A 64 30.66 6.48 -10.40
#